data_AF-A0A819M429-F1
#
_entry.id   AF-A0A819M429-F1
#
_cell.length_a   1.000
_cell.length_b   1.000
_cell.length_c   1.000
_cell.angle_alpha   90.00
_cell.angle_beta   90.00
_cell.angle_gamma   90.00
#
_symmetry.space_group_name_H-M   'P 1'
#
loop_
_entity.id
_entity.type
_entity.pdbx_description
1 polymer ?
#
loop_
_entity_poly.entity_id
_entity_poly.type
_entity_poly.pdbx_seq_one_letter_code
_entity_poly.pdbx_strand_id
1 'polypeptide(L)'
;MQDILEYEQKSLIDNKMELPEGTAWNRALRNNIFVFLACIINRIALFMCNKPGGSKSSAVPILINNLKGKMSKDSYFQTVPELVTASFQGSQSCTSEGIIKVFERADNYTLVKHCSELLPVIVFDEIGLAELSPYNPLK
;
A
#
# COMPACT_ATOMS: atom_id res chain seq x y z
N MET A 1 -2.76 24.52 11.45
CA MET A 1 -3.30 23.33 10.77
C MET A 1 -2.19 22.51 10.13
N GLN A 2 -1.32 23.14 9.32
CA GLN A 2 -0.19 22.46 8.69
C GLN A 2 0.83 21.91 9.70
N ASP A 3 1.10 22.64 10.79
CA ASP A 3 2.02 22.19 11.84
C ASP A 3 1.50 20.97 12.61
N ILE A 4 0.18 20.85 12.76
CA ILE A 4 -0.45 19.70 13.44
C ILE A 4 -0.31 18.45 12.57
N LEU A 5 -0.56 18.56 11.27
CA LEU A 5 -0.39 17.44 10.34
C LEU A 5 1.06 16.95 10.31
N GLU A 6 2.02 17.86 10.23
CA GLU A 6 3.44 17.49 10.24
C GLU A 6 3.87 16.85 11.57
N TYR A 7 3.33 17.33 12.69
CA TYR A 7 3.55 16.73 14.00
C TYR A 7 3.02 15.29 14.06
N GLU A 8 1.78 15.06 13.64
CA GLU A 8 1.18 13.73 13.61
C GLU A 8 1.94 12.76 12.70
N GLN A 9 2.33 13.23 11.51
CA GLN A 9 3.15 12.43 10.59
C GLN A 9 4.47 12.01 11.22
N LYS A 10 5.20 12.93 11.86
CA LYS A 10 6.46 12.60 12.55
C LYS A 10 6.23 11.62 13.70
N SER A 11 5.18 11.85 14.50
CA SER A 11 4.83 11.01 15.64
C SER A 11 4.48 9.58 15.23
N LEU A 12 3.75 9.40 14.13
CA LEU A 12 3.28 8.10 13.65
C LEU A 12 4.26 7.39 12.72
N ILE A 13 5.11 8.12 12.00
CA ILE A 13 5.98 7.57 10.96
C ILE A 13 7.44 7.59 11.43
N ASP A 14 8.03 8.78 11.60
CA ASP A 14 9.46 8.91 11.92
C ASP A 14 9.87 8.19 13.21
N ASN A 15 8.97 8.14 14.20
CA ASN A 15 9.24 7.52 15.50
C ASN A 15 8.85 6.04 15.61
N LYS A 16 8.02 5.51 14.70
CA LYS A 16 7.43 4.16 14.82
C LYS A 16 7.79 3.23 13.66
N MET A 17 8.14 3.77 12.50
CA MET A 17 8.46 2.98 11.32
C MET A 17 9.96 2.92 11.06
N GLU A 18 10.42 1.74 10.66
CA GLU A 18 11.76 1.52 10.15
C GLU A 18 11.82 1.77 8.64
N LEU A 19 12.87 2.50 8.24
CA LEU A 19 13.22 2.67 6.85
C LEU A 19 14.33 1.70 6.44
N PRO A 20 14.35 1.26 5.16
CA PRO A 20 15.52 0.62 4.59
C PRO A 20 16.75 1.52 4.70
N GLU A 21 17.92 0.91 4.88
CA GLU A 21 19.19 1.63 4.95
C GLU A 21 19.38 2.54 3.72
N GLY A 22 19.91 3.75 3.95
CA GLY A 22 20.11 4.76 2.91
C GLY A 22 18.83 5.50 2.47
N THR A 23 17.66 5.17 3.03
CA THR A 23 16.42 5.91 2.73
C THR A 23 16.29 7.13 3.64
N ALA A 24 16.16 8.31 3.05
CA ALA A 24 15.92 9.54 3.81
C ALA A 24 14.41 9.82 3.96
N TRP A 25 14.01 10.25 5.16
CA TRP A 25 12.67 10.76 5.42
C TRP A 25 12.42 12.09 4.72
N ASN A 26 12.05 12.07 3.45
CA ASN A 26 11.61 13.27 2.74
C ASN A 26 10.10 13.51 2.93
N ARG A 27 9.65 14.75 2.70
CA ARG A 27 8.25 15.14 2.87
C ARG A 27 7.29 14.34 1.98
N ALA A 28 7.69 14.03 0.75
CA ALA A 28 6.85 13.28 -0.19
C ALA A 28 6.62 11.84 0.29
N LEU A 29 7.68 11.16 0.75
CA LEU A 29 7.60 9.81 1.29
C LEU A 29 6.72 9.77 2.54
N ARG A 30 6.92 10.70 3.48
CA ARG A 30 6.08 10.80 4.69
C ARG A 30 4.61 11.00 4.34
N ASN A 31 4.31 11.94 3.45
CA ASN A 31 2.94 12.19 3.00
C ASN A 31 2.33 10.94 2.36
N ASN A 32 3.06 10.26 1.47
CA ASN A 32 2.57 9.06 0.82
C ASN A 32 2.28 7.96 1.85
N ILE A 33 3.21 7.66 2.77
CA ILE A 33 3.02 6.66 3.82
C ILE A 33 1.85 7.00 4.70
N PHE A 34 1.71 8.26 5.11
CA PHE A 34 0.60 8.71 5.96
C PHE A 34 -0.76 8.45 5.29
N VAL A 35 -0.90 8.85 4.02
CA VAL A 35 -2.13 8.65 3.25
C VAL A 35 -2.39 7.16 3.01
N PHE A 36 -1.38 6.39 2.60
CA PHE A 36 -1.51 4.95 2.42
C PHE A 36 -1.94 4.25 3.71
N LEU A 37 -1.29 4.56 4.85
CA LEU A 37 -1.61 3.97 6.14
C LEU A 37 -3.08 4.23 6.51
N ALA A 38 -3.53 5.48 6.39
CA ALA A 38 -4.91 5.85 6.68
C ALA A 38 -5.90 5.12 5.75
N CYS A 39 -5.64 5.07 4.44
CA CYS A 39 -6.50 4.40 3.48
C CYS A 39 -6.54 2.87 3.70
N ILE A 40 -5.38 2.24 3.94
CA ILE A 40 -5.27 0.79 4.14
C ILE A 40 -6.03 0.36 5.40
N ILE A 41 -5.82 1.05 6.54
CA ILE A 41 -6.50 0.72 7.81
C ILE A 41 -8.02 0.88 7.67
N ASN A 42 -8.48 1.90 6.94
CA ASN A 42 -9.90 2.18 6.75
C ASN A 42 -10.51 1.47 5.53
N ARG A 43 -9.76 0.64 4.80
CA ARG A 43 -10.18 -0.04 3.56
C ARG A 43 -10.74 0.91 2.50
N ILE A 44 -10.12 2.07 2.34
CA ILE A 44 -10.46 3.08 1.34
C ILE A 44 -9.58 2.85 0.11
N ALA A 45 -10.20 2.66 -1.06
CA ALA A 45 -9.48 2.59 -2.33
C ALA A 45 -8.77 3.92 -2.62
N LEU A 46 -7.48 3.85 -2.96
CA LEU A 46 -6.62 5.01 -3.14
C LEU A 46 -5.99 5.01 -4.53
N PHE A 47 -6.14 6.12 -5.26
CA PHE A 47 -5.46 6.37 -6.52
C PHE A 47 -4.37 7.42 -6.34
N MET A 48 -3.12 7.08 -6.65
CA MET A 48 -1.96 7.95 -6.48
C MET A 48 -1.46 8.50 -7.83
N CYS A 49 -2.05 9.62 -8.28
CA CYS A 49 -1.72 10.26 -9.56
C CYS A 49 -0.66 11.36 -9.39
N ASN A 50 0.63 11.00 -9.27
CA ASN A 50 1.72 11.98 -9.21
C ASN A 50 2.81 11.67 -10.25
N LYS A 51 3.59 12.68 -10.65
CA LYS A 51 4.74 12.53 -11.57
C LYS A 51 5.69 11.38 -11.17
N PRO A 52 6.35 10.69 -12.12
CA PRO A 52 7.36 9.68 -11.83
C PRO A 52 8.40 10.18 -10.82
N GLY A 53 8.93 9.29 -9.98
CA GLY A 53 9.96 9.64 -8.98
C GLY A 53 9.46 10.24 -7.66
N GLY A 54 8.15 10.46 -7.48
CA GLY A 54 7.59 11.03 -6.23
C GLY A 54 7.50 10.07 -5.03
N SER A 55 8.44 9.12 -4.88
CA SER A 55 8.52 8.15 -3.75
C SER A 55 7.23 7.36 -3.47
N LYS A 56 6.42 7.10 -4.50
CA LYS A 56 5.13 6.41 -4.39
C LYS A 56 5.31 4.91 -4.19
N SER A 57 5.97 4.26 -5.15
CA SER A 57 6.21 2.82 -5.15
C SER A 57 7.09 2.38 -3.98
N SER A 58 7.93 3.28 -3.43
CA SER A 58 8.76 3.01 -2.24
C SER A 58 7.96 2.98 -0.92
N ALA A 59 6.80 3.64 -0.86
CA ALA A 59 6.00 3.70 0.37
C ALA A 59 5.36 2.35 0.71
N VAL A 60 4.93 1.59 -0.30
CA VAL A 60 4.26 0.29 -0.13
C VAL A 60 5.19 -0.74 0.54
N PRO A 61 6.43 -0.99 0.07
CA PRO A 61 7.38 -1.87 0.75
C PRO A 61 7.68 -1.47 2.20
N ILE A 62 7.75 -0.16 2.49
CA ILE A 62 7.97 0.32 3.88
C ILE A 62 6.79 -0.06 4.76
N LEU A 63 5.56 0.12 4.28
CA LEU A 63 4.36 -0.28 5.02
C LEU A 63 4.32 -1.79 5.24
N ILE A 64 4.60 -2.61 4.23
CA ILE A 64 4.68 -4.07 4.37
C ILE A 64 5.72 -4.47 5.42
N ASN A 65 6.88 -3.81 5.44
CA ASN A 65 7.94 -4.15 6.39
C ASN A 65 7.58 -3.78 7.85
N ASN A 66 6.73 -2.77 8.04
CA ASN A 66 6.35 -2.26 9.36
C ASN A 66 5.02 -2.82 9.90
N LEU A 67 4.11 -3.24 9.02
CA LEU A 67 2.78 -3.77 9.36
C LEU A 67 2.77 -5.30 9.30
N LYS A 68 3.42 -5.95 10.27
CA LYS A 68 3.58 -7.41 10.36
C LYS A 68 2.67 -8.06 11.39
N GLY A 69 1.57 -7.41 11.76
CA GLY A 69 0.70 -7.90 12.84
C GLY A 69 1.46 -7.93 14.17
N LYS A 70 1.24 -8.99 14.96
CA LYS A 70 1.94 -9.25 16.22
C LYS A 70 3.48 -9.27 16.09
N MET A 71 4.01 -9.46 14.88
CA MET A 71 5.45 -9.46 14.60
C MET A 71 6.02 -8.07 14.24
N SER A 72 5.19 -7.02 14.28
CA SER A 72 5.65 -5.65 14.08
C SER A 72 6.58 -5.22 15.21
N LYS A 73 7.58 -4.39 14.91
CA LYS A 73 8.55 -3.91 15.91
C LYS A 73 7.91 -2.93 16.90
N ASP A 74 7.09 -2.01 16.41
CA ASP A 74 6.41 -1.01 17.22
C ASP A 74 5.08 -1.55 17.77
N SER A 75 4.79 -1.25 19.04
CA SER A 75 3.61 -1.77 19.74
C SER A 75 2.29 -1.28 19.15
N TYR A 76 2.26 -0.09 18.52
CA TYR A 76 1.07 0.39 17.83
C TYR A 76 0.74 -0.52 16.63
N PHE A 77 1.74 -0.85 15.80
CA PHE A 77 1.52 -1.70 14.61
C PHE A 77 1.27 -3.17 14.96
N GLN A 78 1.59 -3.61 16.19
CA GLN A 78 1.17 -4.93 16.69
C GLN A 78 -0.34 -5.05 16.87
N THR A 79 -1.06 -3.93 16.99
CA THR A 79 -2.52 -3.90 17.11
C THR A 79 -3.25 -3.93 15.76
N VAL A 80 -2.51 -3.73 14.67
CA VAL A 80 -3.03 -3.74 13.29
C VAL A 80 -2.75 -5.11 12.68
N PRO A 81 -3.61 -5.68 11.80
CA PRO A 81 -3.31 -6.93 11.12
C PRO A 81 -2.07 -6.87 10.22
N GLU A 82 -1.51 -8.04 9.88
CA GLU A 82 -0.38 -8.15 8.96
C GLU A 82 -0.79 -7.73 7.53
N LEU A 83 -0.14 -6.71 6.98
CA LEU A 83 -0.36 -6.25 5.62
C LEU A 83 0.26 -7.24 4.63
N VAL A 84 -0.59 -7.84 3.79
CA VAL A 84 -0.17 -8.69 2.67
C VAL A 84 -0.65 -8.07 1.37
N THR A 85 0.14 -8.20 0.30
CA THR A 85 -0.17 -7.55 -0.97
C THR A 85 -0.28 -8.53 -2.12
N ALA A 86 -1.25 -8.27 -3.00
CA ALA A 86 -1.36 -8.90 -4.30
C ALA A 86 -1.11 -7.82 -5.36
N SER A 87 0.01 -7.91 -6.07
CA SER A 87 0.39 -6.89 -7.04
C SER A 87 -0.09 -7.22 -8.45
N PHE A 88 -0.48 -6.19 -9.20
CA PHE A 88 -0.81 -6.24 -10.61
C PHE A 88 -0.05 -5.13 -11.35
N GLN A 89 0.71 -5.51 -12.38
CA GLN A 89 1.39 -4.56 -13.27
C GLN A 89 0.51 -4.26 -14.49
N GLY A 90 0.12 -3.01 -14.67
CA GLY A 90 -0.58 -2.53 -15.84
C GLY A 90 0.30 -2.55 -17.09
N SER A 91 -0.31 -2.84 -18.24
CA SER A 91 0.31 -2.83 -19.56
C SER A 91 -0.76 -2.68 -20.65
N GLN A 92 -0.35 -2.36 -21.88
CA GLN A 92 -1.27 -2.28 -23.02
C GLN A 92 -1.83 -3.64 -23.48
N SER A 93 -1.31 -4.74 -22.96
CA SER A 93 -1.80 -6.09 -23.24
C SER A 93 -2.63 -6.69 -22.11
N CYS A 94 -2.89 -5.93 -21.05
CA CYS A 94 -3.70 -6.37 -19.92
C CYS A 94 -5.14 -6.71 -20.36
N THR A 95 -5.68 -7.78 -19.77
CA THR A 95 -7.07 -8.21 -19.92
C THR A 95 -7.77 -8.23 -18.56
N SER A 96 -9.10 -8.24 -18.57
CA SER A 96 -9.92 -8.30 -17.35
C SER A 96 -9.68 -9.59 -16.55
N GLU A 97 -9.37 -10.72 -17.21
CA GLU A 97 -9.03 -11.97 -16.53
C GLU A 97 -7.77 -11.83 -15.67
N GLY A 98 -6.80 -11.01 -16.08
CA GLY A 98 -5.61 -10.71 -15.29
C GLY A 98 -5.96 -9.99 -13.98
N ILE A 99 -6.93 -9.08 -14.04
CA ILE A 99 -7.42 -8.35 -12.87
C ILE A 99 -8.23 -9.28 -11.97
N ILE A 100 -9.15 -10.07 -12.53
CA ILE A 100 -9.92 -11.06 -11.75
C ILE A 100 -8.98 -11.99 -10.98
N LYS A 101 -7.93 -12.49 -11.62
CA LYS A 101 -6.92 -13.34 -10.97
C LYS A 101 -6.18 -12.65 -9.81
N VAL A 102 -5.95 -11.33 -9.87
CA VAL A 102 -5.33 -10.64 -8.72
C VAL A 102 -6.30 -10.49 -7.56
N PHE A 103 -7.59 -10.28 -7.83
CA PHE A 103 -8.63 -10.30 -6.81
C PHE A 103 -8.78 -11.68 -6.17
N GLU A 104 -8.83 -12.75 -6.96
CA GLU A 104 -8.86 -14.12 -6.44
C GLU A 104 -7.66 -14.43 -5.53
N ARG A 105 -6.46 -13.97 -5.90
CA ARG A 105 -5.27 -14.08 -5.04
C ARG A 105 -5.42 -13.33 -3.72
N ALA A 106 -5.98 -12.12 -3.77
CA ALA A 106 -6.22 -11.31 -2.57
C ALA A 106 -7.24 -12.00 -1.64
N ASP A 107 -8.32 -12.53 -2.21
CA ASP A 107 -9.36 -13.26 -1.46
C ASP A 107 -8.81 -14.52 -0.81
N ASN A 108 -7.93 -15.26 -1.49
CA ASN A 108 -7.29 -16.45 -0.93
C ASN A 108 -6.51 -16.18 0.38
N TYR A 109 -5.97 -14.97 0.60
CA TYR A 109 -5.36 -14.64 1.88
C TYR A 109 -6.37 -14.67 3.03
N THR A 110 -7.62 -14.28 2.78
CA THR A 110 -8.67 -14.30 3.82
C THR A 110 -9.14 -15.72 4.15
N LEU A 111 -9.03 -16.65 3.18
CA LEU A 111 -9.46 -18.04 3.35
C LEU A 111 -8.46 -18.90 4.13
N VAL A 112 -7.16 -18.62 4.04
CA VAL A 112 -6.08 -19.47 4.61
C VAL A 112 -5.82 -19.22 6.09
N LYS A 113 -5.91 -17.97 6.56
CA LYS A 113 -5.77 -17.62 7.98
C LYS A 113 -7.12 -17.08 8.45
N HIS A 114 -7.73 -17.69 9.47
CA HIS A 114 -8.97 -17.20 10.08
C HIS A 114 -8.97 -15.65 10.18
N CYS A 115 -9.91 -15.03 9.44
CA CYS A 115 -9.97 -13.69 8.83
C CYS A 115 -9.44 -12.43 9.56
N SER A 116 -8.97 -12.46 10.80
CA SER A 116 -8.62 -11.24 11.54
C SER A 116 -7.14 -10.88 11.55
N GLU A 117 -6.24 -11.80 11.19
CA GLU A 117 -4.79 -11.58 11.34
C GLU A 117 -4.11 -11.01 10.09
N LEU A 118 -4.75 -11.10 8.91
CA LEU A 118 -4.24 -10.54 7.65
C LEU A 118 -5.09 -9.37 7.16
N LEU A 119 -4.43 -8.41 6.54
CA LEU A 119 -5.01 -7.31 5.79
C LEU A 119 -4.53 -7.38 4.34
N PRO A 120 -5.24 -8.09 3.45
CA PRO A 120 -4.89 -8.14 2.03
C PRO A 120 -5.20 -6.82 1.34
N VAL A 121 -4.24 -6.34 0.55
CA VAL A 121 -4.35 -5.13 -0.28
C VAL A 121 -3.90 -5.44 -1.69
N ILE A 122 -4.70 -5.06 -2.68
CA ILE A 122 -4.31 -5.14 -4.08
C ILE A 122 -3.56 -3.88 -4.47
N VAL A 123 -2.39 -4.03 -5.07
CA VAL A 123 -1.55 -2.93 -5.54
C VAL A 123 -1.50 -2.95 -7.06
N PHE A 124 -2.14 -1.97 -7.68
CA PHE A 124 -2.04 -1.75 -9.12
C PHE A 124 -0.89 -0.78 -9.38
N ASP A 125 0.16 -1.27 -10.04
CA ASP A 125 1.23 -0.42 -10.57
C ASP A 125 0.99 -0.16 -12.06
N GLU A 126 1.36 1.03 -12.52
CA GLU A 126 1.17 1.48 -13.92
C GLU A 126 -0.25 1.26 -14.49
N ILE A 127 -1.29 1.37 -13.66
CA ILE A 127 -2.70 1.14 -14.07
C ILE A 127 -3.14 1.99 -15.27
N GLY A 128 -2.53 3.17 -15.47
CA GLY A 128 -2.78 4.03 -16.63
C GLY A 128 -2.41 3.37 -17.96
N LEU A 129 -1.47 2.42 -17.99
CA LEU A 129 -1.16 1.65 -19.20
C LEU A 129 -2.26 0.62 -19.52
N ALA A 130 -2.95 0.11 -18.50
CA ALA A 130 -4.07 -0.82 -18.68
C ALA A 130 -5.30 -0.11 -19.28
N GLU A 131 -5.50 1.19 -19.01
CA GLU A 131 -6.54 2.00 -19.66
C GLU A 131 -6.34 2.10 -21.18
N LEU A 132 -5.08 2.03 -21.65
CA LEU A 132 -4.75 2.07 -23.08
C LEU A 132 -4.91 0.72 -23.78
N SER A 133 -5.26 -0.34 -23.04
CA SER A 133 -5.41 -1.69 -23.60
C SER A 133 -6.68 -1.78 -24.47
N PRO A 134 -6.60 -2.40 -25.67
CA PRO A 134 -7.78 -2.62 -26.52
C PRO A 134 -8.79 -3.58 -25.87
N TYR A 135 -8.36 -4.37 -24.87
CA TYR A 135 -9.21 -5.33 -24.16
C TYR A 135 -10.06 -4.68 -23.06
N ASN A 136 -9.94 -3.37 -22.83
CA ASN A 136 -10.70 -2.61 -21.82
C ASN A 136 -10.71 -3.28 -20.42
N PRO A 137 -9.55 -3.63 -19.84
CA PRO A 137 -9.48 -4.46 -18.64
C PRO A 137 -10.09 -3.83 -17.39
N LEU A 138 -10.21 -2.49 -17.35
CA LEU A 138 -10.74 -1.74 -16.20
C LEU A 138 -12.27 -1.52 -16.24
N LYS A 139 -12.95 -2.07 -17.25
CA LYS A 139 -14.40 -1.95 -17.43
C LYS A 139 -15.16 -3.19 -16.97
#